data_AF-A0A024TLF0-F1
#
_entry.id   AF-A0A024TLF0-F1
#
_cell.length_a   1.000
_cell.length_b   1.000
_cell.length_c   1.000
_cell.angle_alpha   90.00
_cell.angle_beta   90.00
_cell.angle_gamma   90.00
#
_symmetry.space_group_name_H-M   'P 1'
#
loop_
_entity.id
_entity.type
_entity.pdbx_description
1 polymer ?
#
loop_
_entity_poly.entity_id
_entity_poly.type
_entity_poly.pdbx_seq_one_letter_code
_entity_poly.pdbx_strand_id
1 'polypeptide(L)'
;MDIATSNDYLNVLTSVLQRQTIKDMLYEGIMSTMLYWTIFGYILSSAPLAVWNLHKYNLLRRVSWKAILGGSVGIFTLAWLIADSTPADKIFFIVGAGAGVFCTHLHFEIAELISGHIEAAQLKKQE
;
A
#
# COMPACT_ATOMS: atom_id res chain seq x y z
N MET A 1 -20.22 50.08 -9.95
CA MET A 1 -19.73 49.01 -9.06
C MET A 1 -18.22 49.02 -9.16
N ASP A 2 -17.50 49.02 -8.04
CA ASP A 2 -16.06 49.30 -8.06
C ASP A 2 -15.25 48.05 -8.46
N ILE A 3 -14.12 48.24 -9.14
CA ILE A 3 -13.29 47.15 -9.66
C ILE A 3 -12.68 46.37 -8.48
N ALA A 4 -12.31 47.06 -7.40
CA ALA A 4 -11.80 46.44 -6.18
C ALA A 4 -12.78 45.42 -5.58
N THR A 5 -14.06 45.78 -5.39
CA THR A 5 -15.05 44.86 -4.84
C THR A 5 -15.37 43.70 -5.78
N SER A 6 -15.34 43.91 -7.10
CA SER A 6 -15.49 42.81 -8.06
C SER A 6 -14.35 41.78 -7.97
N ASN A 7 -13.12 42.22 -7.69
CA ASN A 7 -11.98 41.32 -7.48
C ASN A 7 -12.12 40.55 -6.16
N ASP A 8 -12.57 41.18 -5.07
CA ASP A 8 -12.77 40.49 -3.80
C ASP A 8 -13.85 39.41 -3.89
N TYR A 9 -14.98 39.66 -4.58
CA TYR A 9 -15.98 38.62 -4.83
C TYR A 9 -15.43 37.46 -5.67
N LEU A 10 -14.58 37.72 -6.68
CA LEU A 10 -13.92 36.67 -7.46
C LEU A 10 -12.91 35.87 -6.62
N ASN A 11 -12.10 36.53 -5.79
CA ASN A 11 -11.14 35.88 -4.90
C ASN A 11 -11.85 35.01 -3.85
N VAL A 12 -12.92 35.52 -3.23
CA VAL A 12 -13.75 34.77 -2.27
C VAL A 12 -14.39 33.58 -2.97
N LEU A 13 -15.06 33.77 -4.12
CA LEU A 13 -15.71 32.69 -4.87
C LEU A 13 -14.71 31.60 -5.29
N THR A 14 -13.53 32.00 -5.78
CA THR A 14 -12.46 31.05 -6.15
C THR A 14 -11.96 30.28 -4.93
N SER A 15 -11.77 30.94 -3.78
CA SER A 15 -11.33 30.27 -2.55
C SER A 15 -12.39 29.32 -1.98
N VAL A 16 -13.68 29.64 -2.10
CA VAL A 16 -14.79 28.79 -1.67
C VAL A 16 -14.92 27.58 -2.59
N LEU A 17 -14.91 27.78 -3.91
CA LEU A 17 -14.90 26.70 -4.89
C LEU A 17 -13.70 25.77 -4.68
N GLN A 18 -12.49 26.31 -4.63
CA GLN A 18 -11.26 25.52 -4.43
C GLN A 18 -11.28 24.76 -3.09
N ARG A 19 -11.84 25.35 -2.02
CA ARG A 19 -11.97 24.67 -0.71
C ARG A 19 -13.06 23.61 -0.70
N GLN A 20 -14.15 23.77 -1.44
CA GLN A 20 -15.12 22.69 -1.68
C GLN A 20 -14.48 21.59 -2.52
N THR A 21 -13.94 21.89 -3.71
CA THR A 21 -13.30 20.88 -4.57
C THR A 21 -12.20 20.10 -3.86
N ILE A 22 -11.37 20.73 -3.02
CA ILE A 22 -10.37 20.01 -2.20
C ILE A 22 -11.05 19.13 -1.13
N LYS A 23 -12.10 19.61 -0.45
CA LYS A 23 -12.84 18.79 0.51
C LYS A 23 -13.52 17.61 -0.15
N ASP A 24 -14.22 17.84 -1.24
CA ASP A 24 -15.02 16.84 -1.95
C ASP A 24 -14.09 15.82 -2.61
N MET A 25 -12.99 16.26 -3.23
CA MET A 25 -11.93 15.37 -3.74
C MET A 25 -11.22 14.57 -2.63
N LEU A 26 -11.08 15.10 -1.41
CA LEU A 26 -10.62 14.29 -0.26
C LEU A 26 -11.71 13.35 0.27
N TYR A 27 -12.96 13.78 0.34
CA TYR A 27 -14.02 13.00 1.00
C TYR A 27 -14.52 11.87 0.09
N GLU A 28 -14.81 12.18 -1.17
CA GLU A 28 -15.02 11.17 -2.21
C GLU A 28 -13.74 10.36 -2.43
N GLY A 29 -12.55 10.98 -2.45
CA GLY A 29 -11.28 10.27 -2.65
C GLY A 29 -10.90 9.28 -1.54
N ILE A 30 -11.21 9.60 -0.27
CA ILE A 30 -11.00 8.70 0.88
C ILE A 30 -12.10 7.65 0.96
N MET A 31 -13.33 7.96 0.52
CA MET A 31 -14.43 7.00 0.42
C MET A 31 -14.52 6.32 -0.96
N SER A 32 -13.48 6.46 -1.80
CA SER A 32 -13.46 6.00 -3.19
C SER A 32 -13.13 4.51 -3.30
N THR A 33 -13.73 3.87 -4.31
CA THR A 33 -13.31 2.53 -4.76
C THR A 33 -11.82 2.47 -5.07
N MET A 34 -11.23 3.57 -5.58
CA MET A 34 -9.81 3.67 -5.89
C MET A 34 -8.93 3.48 -4.65
N LEU A 35 -9.28 4.10 -3.51
CA LEU A 35 -8.54 3.91 -2.27
C LEU A 35 -8.78 2.53 -1.68
N TYR A 36 -10.02 2.02 -1.74
CA TYR A 36 -10.35 0.65 -1.34
C TYR A 36 -9.50 -0.38 -2.11
N TRP A 37 -9.45 -0.31 -3.44
CA TRP A 37 -8.67 -1.23 -4.27
C TRP A 37 -7.16 -1.08 -4.06
N THR A 38 -6.67 0.14 -3.77
CA THR A 38 -5.28 0.37 -3.38
C THR A 38 -4.94 -0.34 -2.06
N ILE A 39 -5.77 -0.18 -1.03
CA ILE A 39 -5.56 -0.82 0.28
C ILE A 39 -5.72 -2.35 0.17
N PHE A 40 -6.71 -2.82 -0.59
CA PHE A 40 -6.94 -4.24 -0.82
C PHE A 40 -5.76 -4.90 -1.56
N GLY A 41 -5.25 -4.27 -2.61
CA GLY A 41 -4.06 -4.73 -3.33
C GLY A 41 -2.82 -4.79 -2.43
N TYR A 42 -2.61 -3.77 -1.59
CA TYR A 42 -1.51 -3.71 -0.61
C TYR A 42 -1.55 -4.88 0.39
N ILE A 43 -2.73 -5.14 0.98
CA ILE A 43 -2.91 -6.24 1.94
C ILE A 43 -2.72 -7.61 1.26
N LEU A 44 -3.24 -7.75 0.03
CA LEU A 44 -3.19 -9.03 -0.69
C LEU A 44 -1.78 -9.39 -1.17
N SER A 45 -0.93 -8.41 -1.52
CA SER A 45 0.43 -8.66 -2.00
C SER A 45 1.49 -8.77 -0.90
N SER A 46 1.26 -8.12 0.24
CA SER A 46 2.15 -8.17 1.41
C SER A 46 2.15 -9.55 2.08
N ALA A 47 1.00 -10.20 2.23
CA ALA A 47 0.89 -11.53 2.85
C ALA A 47 1.75 -12.61 2.16
N PRO A 48 1.75 -12.77 0.81
CA PRO A 48 2.71 -13.58 0.07
C PRO A 48 4.18 -13.36 0.44
N LEU A 49 4.63 -12.10 0.54
CA LEU A 49 6.03 -11.79 0.80
C LEU A 49 6.41 -11.97 2.27
N ALA A 50 5.46 -11.78 3.20
CA ALA A 50 5.63 -12.16 4.59
C ALA A 50 5.79 -13.68 4.76
N VAL A 51 4.93 -14.48 4.11
CA VAL A 51 5.04 -15.94 4.08
C VAL A 51 6.35 -16.39 3.40
N TRP A 52 6.78 -15.69 2.35
CA TRP A 52 8.06 -15.93 1.67
C TRP A 52 9.25 -15.81 2.65
N ASN A 53 9.37 -14.67 3.34
CA ASN A 53 10.49 -14.44 4.26
C ASN A 53 10.41 -15.31 5.51
N LEU A 54 9.22 -15.60 6.05
CA LEU A 54 9.05 -16.60 7.12
C LEU A 54 9.47 -18.02 6.70
N HIS A 55 9.37 -18.35 5.41
CA HIS A 55 9.93 -19.59 4.86
C HIS A 55 11.46 -19.53 4.67
N LYS A 56 12.03 -18.39 4.23
CA LYS A 56 13.49 -18.13 4.19
C LYS A 56 14.13 -18.41 5.56
N TYR A 57 13.49 -17.97 6.65
CA TYR A 57 13.94 -18.20 8.04
C TYR A 57 13.60 -19.60 8.61
N ASN A 58 13.25 -20.58 7.76
CA ASN A 58 12.91 -21.97 8.15
C ASN A 58 11.71 -22.15 9.10
N LEU A 59 11.02 -21.08 9.51
CA LEU A 59 9.86 -21.17 10.42
C LEU A 59 8.70 -21.94 9.78
N LEU A 60 8.58 -21.88 8.44
CA LEU A 60 7.56 -22.58 7.65
C LEU A 60 8.11 -23.81 6.91
N ARG A 61 9.06 -24.55 7.50
CA ARG A 61 9.75 -25.71 6.89
C ARG A 61 8.84 -26.85 6.37
N ARG A 62 7.57 -26.90 6.78
CA ARG A 62 6.57 -27.89 6.30
C ARG A 62 5.81 -27.46 5.03
N VAL A 63 5.86 -26.19 4.64
CA VAL A 63 5.13 -25.67 3.47
C VAL A 63 6.06 -25.68 2.26
N SER A 64 5.61 -26.21 1.12
CA SER A 64 6.44 -26.23 -0.10
C SER A 64 6.56 -24.83 -0.71
N TRP A 65 7.77 -24.44 -1.12
CA TRP A 65 8.04 -23.26 -1.95
C TRP A 65 7.01 -23.09 -3.09
N LYS A 66 6.75 -24.17 -3.82
CA LYS A 66 5.84 -24.18 -4.98
C LYS A 66 4.38 -23.94 -4.58
N ALA A 67 3.98 -24.36 -3.37
CA ALA A 67 2.64 -24.12 -2.84
C ALA A 67 2.47 -22.67 -2.36
N ILE A 68 3.51 -22.07 -1.75
CA ILE A 68 3.51 -20.64 -1.39
C ILE A 68 3.37 -19.79 -2.65
N LEU A 69 4.23 -20.03 -3.66
CA LEU A 69 4.22 -19.27 -4.91
C LEU A 69 2.90 -19.47 -5.68
N GLY A 70 2.46 -20.72 -5.87
CA GLY A 70 1.23 -21.04 -6.59
C GLY A 70 -0.03 -20.53 -5.89
N GLY A 71 -0.10 -20.63 -4.56
CA GLY A 71 -1.20 -20.07 -3.77
C GLY A 71 -1.23 -18.54 -3.84
N SER A 72 -0.08 -17.88 -3.76
CA SER A 72 0.03 -16.42 -3.87
C SER A 72 -0.41 -15.91 -5.24
N VAL A 73 0.08 -16.53 -6.33
CA VAL A 73 -0.35 -16.19 -7.69
C VAL A 73 -1.83 -16.49 -7.88
N GLY A 74 -2.33 -17.64 -7.41
CA GLY A 74 -3.74 -18.01 -7.51
C GLY A 74 -4.68 -17.04 -6.79
N ILE A 75 -4.33 -16.63 -5.56
CA ILE A 75 -5.09 -15.63 -4.79
C ILE A 75 -5.05 -14.26 -5.48
N PHE A 76 -3.88 -13.83 -5.98
CA PHE A 76 -3.75 -12.56 -6.69
C PHE A 76 -4.53 -12.52 -8.00
N THR A 77 -4.46 -13.60 -8.81
CA THR A 77 -5.26 -13.73 -10.04
C THR A 77 -6.75 -13.82 -9.75
N LEU A 78 -7.18 -14.52 -8.69
CA LEU A 78 -8.59 -14.58 -8.30
C LEU A 78 -9.11 -13.20 -7.88
N ALA A 79 -8.36 -12.46 -7.07
CA ALA A 79 -8.69 -11.07 -6.72
C ALA A 79 -8.72 -10.14 -7.93
N TRP A 80 -7.77 -10.29 -8.87
CA TRP A 80 -7.75 -9.52 -10.12
C TRP A 80 -8.98 -9.77 -11.01
N LEU A 81 -9.51 -10.99 -11.00
CA LEU A 81 -10.74 -11.36 -11.70
C LEU A 81 -12.01 -10.88 -10.98
N ILE A 82 -11.99 -10.81 -9.65
CA ILE A 82 -13.08 -10.29 -8.81
C ILE A 82 -13.08 -8.74 -8.74
N ALA A 83 -11.97 -8.08 -9.04
CA ALA A 83 -11.89 -6.62 -9.11
C ALA A 83 -12.80 -6.05 -10.20
N ASP A 84 -13.86 -5.36 -9.80
CA ASP A 84 -15.05 -5.15 -10.62
C ASP A 84 -15.12 -3.79 -11.35
N SER A 85 -15.89 -3.78 -12.43
CA SER A 85 -16.43 -2.63 -13.18
C SER A 85 -15.49 -1.70 -13.95
N THR A 86 -14.36 -1.18 -13.41
CA THR A 86 -13.57 -0.14 -14.14
C THR A 86 -12.08 -0.47 -14.37
N PRO A 87 -11.47 0.06 -15.46
CA PRO A 87 -10.02 0.01 -15.65
C PRO A 87 -9.23 0.79 -14.60
N ALA A 88 -9.81 1.84 -14.00
CA ALA A 88 -9.14 2.66 -13.00
C ALA A 88 -8.93 1.86 -11.70
N ASP A 89 -9.97 1.19 -11.21
CA ASP A 89 -9.91 0.33 -10.02
C ASP A 89 -8.83 -0.75 -10.14
N LYS A 90 -8.68 -1.33 -11.33
CA LYS A 90 -7.60 -2.29 -11.65
C LYS A 90 -6.20 -1.67 -11.64
N ILE A 91 -6.03 -0.42 -12.11
CA ILE A 91 -4.76 0.31 -11.98
C ILE A 91 -4.44 0.56 -10.50
N PHE A 92 -5.42 1.03 -9.71
CA PHE A 92 -5.23 1.28 -8.27
C PHE A 92 -4.92 0.00 -7.48
N PHE A 93 -5.54 -1.13 -7.82
CA PHE A 93 -5.17 -2.44 -7.27
C PHE A 93 -3.70 -2.81 -7.56
N ILE A 94 -3.20 -2.59 -8.78
CA ILE A 94 -1.77 -2.82 -9.11
C ILE A 94 -0.85 -1.86 -8.34
N VAL A 95 -1.19 -0.57 -8.26
CA VAL A 95 -0.40 0.43 -7.50
C VAL A 95 -0.32 0.05 -6.03
N GLY A 96 -1.47 -0.31 -5.43
CA GLY A 96 -1.55 -0.83 -4.07
C GLY A 96 -0.71 -2.10 -3.87
N ALA A 97 -0.84 -3.07 -4.79
CA ALA A 97 -0.07 -4.31 -4.74
C ALA A 97 1.44 -4.08 -4.84
N GLY A 98 1.90 -3.19 -5.74
CA GLY A 98 3.30 -2.82 -5.87
C GLY A 98 3.85 -2.18 -4.60
N ALA A 99 3.09 -1.24 -4.00
CA ALA A 99 3.43 -0.66 -2.71
C ALA A 99 3.47 -1.72 -1.58
N GLY A 100 2.52 -2.66 -1.55
CA GLY A 100 2.48 -3.75 -0.56
C GLY A 100 3.69 -4.67 -0.62
N VAL A 101 4.16 -5.03 -1.82
CA VAL A 101 5.40 -5.81 -2.01
C VAL A 101 6.62 -5.00 -1.54
N PHE A 102 6.76 -3.75 -2.02
CA PHE A 102 7.91 -2.90 -1.70
C PHE A 102 8.02 -2.61 -0.19
N CYS A 103 6.93 -2.16 0.43
CA CYS A 103 6.89 -1.89 1.87
C CYS A 103 7.16 -3.16 2.68
N THR A 104 6.65 -4.33 2.26
CA THR A 104 6.93 -5.59 2.98
C THR A 104 8.40 -5.98 2.85
N HIS A 105 9.01 -5.84 1.67
CA HIS A 105 10.44 -6.11 1.48
C HIS A 105 11.29 -5.26 2.43
N LEU A 106 11.04 -3.94 2.44
CA LEU A 106 11.76 -2.97 3.28
C LEU A 106 11.65 -3.30 4.77
N HIS A 107 10.46 -3.69 5.26
CA HIS A 107 10.29 -4.08 6.67
C HIS A 107 11.12 -5.32 7.03
N PHE A 108 11.27 -6.29 6.14
CA PHE A 108 12.10 -7.47 6.40
C PHE A 108 13.60 -7.18 6.31
N GLU A 109 14.06 -6.31 5.39
CA GLU A 109 15.46 -5.86 5.34
C GLU A 109 15.84 -5.07 6.61
N ILE A 110 14.96 -4.16 7.06
CA ILE A 110 15.15 -3.42 8.30
C ILE A 110 15.17 -4.36 9.51
N ALA A 111 14.30 -5.38 9.54
CA ALA A 111 14.31 -6.38 10.61
C ALA A 111 15.60 -7.22 10.62
N GLU A 112 16.08 -7.67 9.45
CA GLU A 112 17.31 -8.47 9.30
C GLU A 112 18.55 -7.66 9.74
N LEU A 113 18.63 -6.38 9.35
CA LEU A 113 19.65 -5.42 9.80
C LEU A 113 19.62 -5.18 11.32
N ILE A 114 18.43 -4.98 11.91
CA ILE A 114 18.28 -4.78 13.35
C ILE A 114 18.67 -6.05 14.12
N SER A 115 18.26 -7.24 13.67
CA SER A 115 18.62 -8.49 14.33
C SER A 115 20.13 -8.73 14.31
N GLY A 116 20.80 -8.53 13.16
CA GLY A 116 22.25 -8.70 13.06
C GLY A 116 23.03 -7.70 13.92
N HIS A 117 22.54 -6.46 14.05
CA HIS A 117 23.16 -5.46 14.92
C HIS A 117 22.99 -5.80 16.41
N ILE A 118 21.82 -6.31 16.81
CA ILE A 118 21.58 -6.78 18.19
C ILE A 118 22.47 -8.00 18.49
N GLU A 119 22.56 -8.98 17.59
CA GLU A 119 23.37 -10.18 17.78
C GLU A 119 24.87 -9.86 17.91
N ALA A 120 25.40 -8.99 17.04
CA ALA A 120 26.78 -8.48 17.15
C ALA A 120 27.03 -7.71 18.46
N ALA A 121 26.04 -6.96 18.95
CA ALA A 121 26.12 -6.25 20.23
C ALA A 121 26.04 -7.18 21.46
N GLN A 122 25.37 -8.33 21.35
CA GLN A 122 25.38 -9.36 22.41
C GLN A 122 26.71 -10.11 22.45
N LEU A 123 27.25 -10.52 21.29
CA LEU A 123 28.53 -11.22 21.20
C LEU A 123 29.67 -10.39 21.80
N LYS A 124 29.75 -9.10 21.46
CA LYS A 124 30.74 -8.14 22.02
C LYS A 124 30.53 -7.84 23.53
N LYS A 125 29.53 -8.43 24.17
CA LYS A 125 29.26 -8.31 25.61
C LYS A 125 29.48 -9.64 26.36
N GLN A 126 29.88 -10.69 25.64
CA GLN A 126 30.26 -12.00 26.18
C GLN A 126 31.77 -12.28 26.04
N GLU A 127 32.49 -11.35 25.40
CA GLU A 127 33.96 -11.28 25.25
C GLU A 127 34.55 -10.28 26.28
#